data_AF-A0A7W0VI98-F1
#
_entry.id   AF-A0A7W0VI98-F1
#
_cell.length_a   1.000
_cell.length_b   1.000
_cell.length_c   1.000
_cell.angle_alpha   90.00
_cell.angle_beta   90.00
_cell.angle_gamma   90.00
#
_symmetry.space_group_name_H-M   'P 1'
#
loop_
_entity.id
_entity.type
_entity.pdbx_description
1 polymer ?
#
loop_
_entity_poly.entity_id
_entity_poly.type
_entity_poly.pdbx_seq_one_letter_code
_entity_poly.pdbx_strand_id
1 'polypeptide(L)'
;MTNQYESIGALRPGLLSLVAVCACSSPASAPDAPAEPEWATYVIRAGRHDAQIIDRSLTNPTDGVSDAIGRDYELILDPSAIYELVDPVEPTDQLDWNKLPGLSDCNQTDLKVDGLMFGWRWRIDLVPHVLEITAYANNAGVHLTPSAPLFVLDADDLGALAPLHYRVWRESATYQFSVDGEVRGRAIDASVALPRRCSTVELDPLAWASAFYFGGTTTAPHEMTAKIREAAFVP
;
A
#
# COMPACT_ATOMS: atom_id res chain seq x y z
N MET A 1 -39.66 18.48 92.15
CA MET A 1 -38.76 19.44 91.49
C MET A 1 -39.25 19.53 90.04
N THR A 2 -40.12 20.48 89.69
CA THR A 2 -39.80 21.74 88.97
C THR A 2 -38.93 21.46 87.73
N ASN A 3 -39.30 21.79 86.48
CA ASN A 3 -39.87 23.04 85.99
C ASN A 3 -40.58 22.90 84.62
N GLN A 4 -41.46 23.87 84.34
CA GLN A 4 -42.03 24.23 83.02
C GLN A 4 -41.01 24.93 82.09
N TYR A 5 -41.34 25.08 80.80
CA TYR A 5 -41.16 26.25 79.89
C TYR A 5 -41.31 25.74 78.42
N GLU A 6 -42.42 26.03 77.73
CA GLU A 6 -42.69 27.13 76.78
C GLU A 6 -42.10 26.99 75.35
N SER A 7 -43.03 26.77 74.40
CA SER A 7 -43.32 27.52 73.16
C SER A 7 -42.20 28.16 72.31
N ILE A 8 -42.31 28.00 70.97
CA ILE A 8 -42.51 29.05 69.94
C ILE A 8 -41.92 28.61 68.57
N GLY A 9 -42.76 28.68 67.52
CA GLY A 9 -42.36 29.24 66.22
C GLY A 9 -41.72 28.32 65.18
N ALA A 10 -42.54 27.74 64.31
CA ALA A 10 -42.10 27.25 63.01
C ALA A 10 -43.04 27.81 61.92
N LEU A 11 -42.50 28.62 61.00
CA LEU A 11 -42.94 28.76 59.60
C LEU A 11 -42.23 29.96 58.93
N ARG A 12 -41.36 29.66 57.96
CA ARG A 12 -41.41 30.19 56.57
C ARG A 12 -40.18 29.68 55.80
N PRO A 13 -40.34 28.82 54.79
CA PRO A 13 -39.28 28.58 53.82
C PRO A 13 -39.21 29.78 52.86
N GLY A 14 -38.04 30.41 52.82
CA GLY A 14 -37.70 31.38 51.78
C GLY A 14 -37.52 30.65 50.46
N LEU A 15 -38.25 31.10 49.44
CA LEU A 15 -38.13 30.64 48.06
C LEU A 15 -36.79 31.16 47.51
N LEU A 16 -35.78 30.28 47.44
CA LEU A 16 -34.52 30.58 46.75
C LEU A 16 -34.74 30.36 45.25
N SER A 17 -34.89 31.44 44.49
CA SER A 17 -34.88 31.38 43.01
C SER A 17 -33.49 31.00 42.53
N LEU A 18 -33.34 29.75 42.08
CA LEU A 18 -32.16 29.26 41.38
C LEU A 18 -32.22 29.79 39.94
N VAL A 19 -31.40 30.79 39.60
CA VAL A 19 -31.18 31.22 38.21
C VAL A 19 -30.30 30.16 37.54
N ALA A 20 -30.91 29.27 36.77
CA ALA A 20 -30.19 28.32 35.93
C ALA A 20 -29.58 29.07 34.74
N VAL A 21 -28.28 29.38 34.83
CA VAL A 21 -27.49 29.85 33.68
C VAL A 21 -27.27 28.65 32.76
N CYS A 22 -28.10 28.54 31.73
CA CYS A 22 -27.91 27.55 30.68
C CYS A 22 -26.70 27.99 29.83
N ALA A 23 -25.52 27.51 30.19
CA ALA A 23 -24.35 27.63 29.33
C ALA A 23 -24.59 26.75 28.11
N CYS A 24 -24.93 27.38 26.97
CA CYS A 24 -24.91 26.73 25.67
C CYS A 24 -23.45 26.39 25.33
N SER A 25 -22.98 25.24 25.82
CA SER A 25 -21.77 24.60 25.34
C SER A 25 -22.00 24.28 23.86
N SER A 26 -21.39 25.06 22.97
CA SER A 26 -21.35 24.70 21.55
C SER A 26 -20.70 23.32 21.48
N PRO A 27 -21.30 22.33 20.78
CA PRO A 27 -20.63 21.05 20.60
C PRO A 27 -19.32 21.34 19.88
N ALA A 28 -18.20 20.97 20.51
CA ALA A 28 -16.92 20.97 19.83
C ALA A 28 -17.08 20.07 18.61
N SER A 29 -16.93 20.63 17.41
CA SER A 29 -16.88 19.85 16.18
C SER A 29 -15.84 18.76 16.37
N ALA A 30 -16.25 17.50 16.23
CA ALA A 30 -15.30 16.41 16.16
C ALA A 30 -14.27 16.76 15.07
N PRO A 31 -12.96 16.52 15.28
CA PRO A 31 -11.99 16.69 14.22
C PRO A 31 -12.46 15.89 13.01
N ASP A 32 -12.47 16.52 11.83
CA ASP A 32 -12.81 15.85 10.59
C ASP A 32 -11.96 14.58 10.47
N ALA A 33 -12.60 13.46 10.14
CA ALA A 33 -11.88 12.24 9.83
C ALA A 33 -10.86 12.55 8.71
N PRO A 34 -9.63 12.04 8.79
CA PRO A 34 -8.66 12.25 7.72
C PRO A 34 -9.28 11.78 6.40
N ALA A 35 -9.19 12.62 5.37
CA ALA A 35 -9.71 12.29 4.05
C ALA A 35 -9.06 10.99 3.55
N GLU A 36 -9.89 10.08 3.04
CA GLU A 36 -9.42 8.84 2.43
C GLU A 36 -8.40 9.14 1.31
N PRO A 37 -7.34 8.33 1.15
CA PRO A 37 -6.36 8.56 0.08
C PRO A 37 -7.05 8.48 -1.29
N GLU A 38 -6.80 9.46 -2.16
CA GLU A 38 -7.29 9.44 -3.54
C GLU A 38 -6.46 8.51 -4.41
N TRP A 39 -7.00 7.98 -5.51
CA TRP A 39 -6.25 7.19 -6.48
C TRP A 39 -5.25 8.04 -7.26
N ALA A 40 -4.02 7.54 -7.43
CA ALA A 40 -3.02 8.10 -8.31
C ALA A 40 -2.81 7.22 -9.54
N THR A 41 -2.70 7.84 -10.72
CA THR A 41 -2.41 7.15 -11.97
C THR A 41 -0.90 7.13 -12.23
N TYR A 42 -0.36 5.92 -12.39
CA TYR A 42 1.02 5.67 -12.78
C TYR A 42 1.07 5.31 -14.26
N VAL A 43 2.01 5.92 -14.98
CA VAL A 43 2.14 5.75 -16.44
C VAL A 43 3.59 5.46 -16.80
N ILE A 44 3.88 4.24 -17.24
CA ILE A 44 5.12 3.92 -17.93
C ILE A 44 4.89 4.20 -19.40
N ARG A 45 5.54 5.22 -19.94
CA ARG A 45 5.42 5.53 -21.37
C ARG A 45 6.17 4.50 -22.21
N ALA A 46 5.74 4.30 -23.45
CA ALA A 46 6.51 3.54 -24.44
C ALA A 46 7.96 4.04 -24.50
N GLY A 47 8.92 3.12 -24.57
CA GLY A 47 10.35 3.44 -24.57
C GLY A 47 10.93 3.83 -23.21
N ARG A 48 10.21 3.59 -22.10
CA ARG A 48 10.67 3.89 -20.73
C ARG A 48 10.66 2.67 -19.84
N HIS A 49 11.37 2.77 -18.72
CA HIS A 49 11.28 1.82 -17.61
C HIS A 49 10.53 2.41 -16.42
N ASP A 50 10.77 3.69 -16.11
CA ASP A 50 10.19 4.40 -14.99
C ASP A 50 8.77 4.91 -15.29
N ALA A 51 7.90 4.87 -14.28
CA ALA A 51 6.59 5.49 -14.34
C ALA A 51 6.63 6.98 -14.00
N GLN A 52 5.79 7.75 -14.69
CA GLN A 52 5.35 9.08 -14.27
C GLN A 52 4.07 8.96 -13.44
N ILE A 53 3.92 9.81 -12.43
CA ILE A 53 2.69 9.90 -11.63
C ILE A 53 1.94 11.16 -12.05
N ILE A 54 0.70 11.01 -12.54
CA ILE A 54 -0.05 12.12 -13.15
C ILE A 54 -1.09 12.72 -12.18
N ASP A 55 -1.82 11.88 -11.45
CA ASP A 55 -2.90 12.30 -10.56
C ASP A 55 -2.49 12.20 -9.08
N ARG A 56 -1.37 12.84 -8.73
CA ARG A 56 -0.82 12.80 -7.36
C ARG A 56 -1.67 13.65 -6.41
N SER A 57 -2.01 13.10 -5.26
CA SER A 57 -2.50 13.84 -4.09
C SER A 57 -1.37 14.08 -3.08
N LEU A 58 -1.62 14.89 -2.05
CA LEU A 58 -0.62 15.15 -0.99
C LEU A 58 -0.29 13.90 -0.17
N THR A 59 -1.20 12.93 -0.13
CA THR A 59 -1.08 11.70 0.66
C THR A 59 -0.82 10.46 -0.19
N ASN A 60 -0.88 10.58 -1.53
CA ASN A 60 -0.67 9.47 -2.44
C ASN A 60 -0.08 9.94 -3.79
N PRO A 61 0.99 9.34 -4.31
CA PRO A 61 1.72 8.22 -3.73
C PRO A 61 2.98 8.59 -2.96
N THR A 62 3.47 7.61 -2.22
CA THR A 62 4.81 7.58 -1.65
C THR A 62 5.79 7.16 -2.74
N ASP A 63 6.58 8.11 -3.21
CA ASP A 63 7.76 7.90 -4.06
C ASP A 63 8.82 8.87 -3.57
N GLY A 64 10.00 8.34 -3.26
CA GLY A 64 11.07 9.09 -2.60
C GLY A 64 11.52 8.51 -1.26
N VAL A 65 12.24 9.32 -0.48
CA VAL A 65 12.74 8.94 0.84
C VAL A 65 11.57 8.64 1.78
N SER A 66 11.64 7.52 2.49
CA SER A 66 10.63 7.01 3.41
C SER A 66 11.30 6.41 4.64
N ASP A 67 10.63 6.52 5.79
CA ASP A 67 10.98 5.84 7.04
C ASP A 67 10.03 4.66 7.36
N ALA A 68 9.08 4.36 6.47
CA ALA A 68 8.08 3.33 6.67
C ALA A 68 8.70 1.92 6.60
N ILE A 69 8.32 1.01 7.49
CA ILE A 69 8.83 -0.38 7.46
C ILE A 69 8.26 -1.22 6.32
N GLY A 70 7.17 -0.76 5.72
CA GLY A 70 6.45 -1.45 4.67
C GLY A 70 5.58 -0.49 3.85
N ARG A 71 4.89 -1.05 2.86
CA ARG A 71 3.90 -0.36 2.04
C ARG A 71 2.58 -1.11 2.09
N ASP A 72 1.52 -0.32 2.07
CA ASP A 72 0.13 -0.78 2.15
C ASP A 72 -0.66 -0.02 1.09
N TYR A 73 -1.07 -0.70 0.03
CA TYR A 73 -1.72 -0.05 -1.09
C TYR A 73 -2.72 -0.97 -1.81
N GLU A 74 -3.78 -0.38 -2.32
CA GLU A 74 -4.60 -1.01 -3.34
C GLU A 74 -4.07 -0.66 -4.73
N LEU A 75 -4.14 -1.63 -5.63
CA LEU A 75 -3.68 -1.48 -6.99
C LEU A 75 -4.66 -2.11 -7.98
N ILE A 76 -4.92 -1.36 -9.05
CA ILE A 76 -5.64 -1.81 -10.23
C ILE A 76 -4.63 -1.86 -11.39
N LEU A 77 -4.36 -3.05 -11.88
CA LEU A 77 -3.74 -3.26 -13.19
C LEU A 77 -4.84 -3.37 -14.24
N ASP A 78 -4.67 -2.69 -15.35
CA ASP A 78 -5.61 -2.71 -16.46
C ASP A 78 -5.00 -3.47 -17.67
N PRO A 79 -5.76 -3.67 -18.77
CA PRO A 79 -5.28 -4.43 -19.93
C PRO A 79 -4.02 -3.88 -20.59
N SER A 80 -3.56 -2.65 -20.29
CA SER A 80 -2.28 -2.15 -20.79
C SER A 80 -1.08 -2.96 -20.29
N ALA A 81 -1.22 -3.72 -19.20
CA ALA A 81 -0.21 -4.63 -18.67
C ALA A 81 0.01 -5.89 -19.54
N ILE A 82 -0.79 -6.11 -20.59
CA ILE A 82 -0.58 -7.15 -21.59
C ILE A 82 0.46 -6.64 -22.59
N TYR A 83 1.59 -7.34 -22.75
CA TYR A 83 2.65 -6.90 -23.65
C TYR A 83 3.42 -8.05 -24.32
N GLU A 84 3.94 -7.75 -25.51
CA GLU A 84 4.90 -8.57 -26.23
C GLU A 84 6.03 -7.67 -26.71
N LEU A 85 7.27 -8.07 -26.45
CA LEU A 85 8.46 -7.38 -26.91
C LEU A 85 8.78 -7.82 -28.33
N VAL A 86 8.80 -6.86 -29.24
CA VAL A 86 9.33 -7.05 -30.59
C VAL A 86 10.81 -6.69 -30.57
N ASP A 87 11.68 -7.64 -30.93
CA ASP A 87 13.13 -7.49 -30.97
C ASP A 87 13.76 -7.02 -29.63
N PRO A 88 13.63 -7.81 -28.55
CA PRO A 88 14.18 -7.42 -27.26
C PRO A 88 15.72 -7.34 -27.31
N VAL A 89 16.28 -6.44 -26.49
CA VAL A 89 17.73 -6.28 -26.29
C VAL A 89 18.35 -7.61 -25.85
N GLU A 90 17.73 -8.28 -24.88
CA GLU A 90 18.07 -9.65 -24.49
C GLU A 90 16.89 -10.59 -24.71
N PRO A 91 17.07 -11.80 -25.27
CA PRO A 91 15.96 -12.72 -25.54
C PRO A 91 15.09 -13.08 -24.33
N THR A 92 15.66 -12.99 -23.12
CA THR A 92 14.96 -13.30 -21.86
C THR A 92 14.10 -12.14 -21.34
N ASP A 93 14.27 -10.92 -21.85
CA ASP A 93 13.59 -9.72 -21.32
C ASP A 93 12.05 -9.84 -21.37
N GLN A 94 11.49 -10.64 -22.28
CA GLN A 94 10.04 -10.87 -22.32
C GLN A 94 9.50 -11.44 -20.99
N LEU A 95 10.30 -12.26 -20.32
CA LEU A 95 9.94 -12.97 -19.09
C LEU A 95 10.59 -12.37 -17.85
N ASP A 96 11.27 -11.24 -17.99
CA ASP A 96 11.80 -10.50 -16.86
C ASP A 96 10.68 -9.94 -16.00
N TRP A 97 10.93 -9.86 -14.70
CA TRP A 97 9.98 -9.28 -13.76
C TRP A 97 9.96 -7.76 -13.90
N ASN A 98 8.81 -7.20 -14.22
CA ASN A 98 8.47 -5.80 -13.95
C ASN A 98 8.17 -5.64 -12.46
N LYS A 99 8.24 -4.42 -11.93
CA LYS A 99 8.18 -4.15 -10.50
C LYS A 99 6.97 -3.28 -10.16
N LEU A 100 6.23 -3.70 -9.15
CA LEU A 100 5.21 -2.89 -8.47
C LEU A 100 5.89 -2.00 -7.41
N PRO A 101 5.16 -1.05 -6.80
CA PRO A 101 5.72 -0.20 -5.76
C PRO A 101 6.36 -1.01 -4.63
N GLY A 102 7.54 -0.57 -4.19
CA GLY A 102 8.35 -1.28 -3.20
C GLY A 102 9.15 -0.34 -2.32
N LEU A 103 10.04 -0.91 -1.51
CA LEU A 103 10.96 -0.18 -0.62
C LEU A 103 12.39 -0.70 -0.80
N SER A 104 13.37 0.18 -0.67
CA SER A 104 14.75 -0.25 -0.44
C SER A 104 14.96 -0.58 1.04
N ASP A 105 16.08 -1.23 1.33
CA ASP A 105 16.40 -1.67 2.68
C ASP A 105 17.92 -1.69 2.90
N CYS A 106 18.36 -2.06 4.10
CA CYS A 106 19.78 -2.29 4.39
C CYS A 106 20.69 -1.06 4.19
N ASN A 107 20.18 0.15 4.45
CA ASN A 107 20.84 1.43 4.19
C ASN A 107 21.25 1.60 2.71
N GLN A 108 20.49 0.99 1.80
CA GLN A 108 20.61 1.19 0.36
C GLN A 108 19.45 2.04 -0.10
N THR A 109 19.70 2.96 -1.04
CA THR A 109 18.63 3.67 -1.78
C THR A 109 18.28 2.95 -3.09
N ASP A 110 19.17 2.11 -3.60
CA ASP A 110 18.93 1.32 -4.80
C ASP A 110 18.25 0.00 -4.43
N LEU A 111 16.97 -0.12 -4.80
CA LEU A 111 16.18 -1.32 -4.56
C LEU A 111 16.75 -2.54 -5.26
N LYS A 112 17.57 -2.37 -6.32
CA LYS A 112 18.25 -3.49 -7.00
C LYS A 112 19.34 -4.12 -6.14
N VAL A 113 19.85 -3.40 -5.14
CA VAL A 113 20.87 -3.92 -4.21
C VAL A 113 20.20 -4.66 -3.07
N ASP A 114 19.39 -3.97 -2.27
CA ASP A 114 18.64 -4.54 -1.16
C ASP A 114 17.25 -3.88 -1.14
N GLY A 115 16.19 -4.68 -1.27
CA GLY A 115 14.84 -4.14 -1.39
C GLY A 115 13.77 -5.21 -1.57
N LEU A 116 12.51 -4.81 -1.41
CA LEU A 116 11.33 -5.66 -1.45
C LEU A 116 10.20 -5.01 -2.25
N MET A 117 9.53 -5.81 -3.09
CA MET A 117 8.51 -5.38 -4.04
C MET A 117 7.72 -6.58 -4.57
N PHE A 118 6.57 -6.34 -5.19
CA PHE A 118 5.95 -7.38 -6.02
C PHE A 118 6.52 -7.32 -7.44
N GLY A 119 6.75 -8.51 -8.01
CA GLY A 119 7.09 -8.68 -9.41
C GLY A 119 5.84 -8.97 -10.23
N TRP A 120 5.79 -8.49 -11.47
CA TRP A 120 4.74 -8.85 -12.43
C TRP A 120 5.31 -9.11 -13.83
N ARG A 121 4.66 -9.96 -14.63
CA ARG A 121 5.00 -10.16 -16.05
C ARG A 121 3.85 -10.78 -16.81
N TRP A 122 3.79 -10.52 -18.11
CA TRP A 122 2.84 -11.18 -19.01
C TRP A 122 3.47 -12.43 -19.65
N ARG A 123 2.86 -13.60 -19.42
CA ARG A 123 3.32 -14.91 -19.89
C ARG A 123 2.73 -15.26 -21.25
N ILE A 124 3.40 -14.83 -22.31
CA ILE A 124 3.05 -15.19 -23.69
C ILE A 124 3.33 -16.66 -24.03
N ASP A 125 4.14 -17.34 -23.20
CA ASP A 125 4.58 -18.71 -23.41
C ASP A 125 3.64 -19.75 -22.76
N LEU A 126 2.58 -19.31 -22.09
CA LEU A 126 1.55 -20.16 -21.49
C LEU A 126 0.26 -20.12 -22.31
N VAL A 127 -0.58 -21.17 -22.24
CA VAL A 127 -1.91 -21.18 -22.86
C VAL A 127 -2.95 -21.61 -21.80
N PRO A 128 -3.87 -20.72 -21.39
CA PRO A 128 -4.02 -19.33 -21.82
C PRO A 128 -2.84 -18.44 -21.37
N HIS A 129 -2.63 -17.33 -22.08
CA HIS A 129 -1.67 -16.31 -21.66
C HIS A 129 -2.19 -15.64 -20.39
N VAL A 130 -1.30 -15.35 -19.44
CA VAL A 130 -1.69 -14.80 -18.13
C VAL A 130 -0.66 -13.80 -17.62
N LEU A 131 -1.12 -12.88 -16.77
CA LEU A 131 -0.27 -12.03 -15.96
C LEU A 131 0.07 -12.79 -14.67
N GLU A 132 1.35 -12.97 -14.40
CA GLU A 132 1.84 -13.49 -13.11
C GLU A 132 2.13 -12.34 -12.15
N ILE A 133 1.70 -12.50 -10.89
CA ILE A 133 2.17 -11.69 -9.77
C ILE A 133 3.01 -12.57 -8.85
N THR A 134 4.15 -12.06 -8.37
CA THR A 134 5.05 -12.78 -7.46
C THR A 134 5.61 -11.86 -6.38
N ALA A 135 6.12 -12.43 -5.30
CA ALA A 135 7.01 -11.70 -4.39
C ALA A 135 8.40 -11.58 -5.01
N TYR A 136 9.00 -10.40 -4.90
CA TYR A 136 10.31 -10.10 -5.46
C TYR A 136 11.15 -9.33 -4.44
N ALA A 137 12.34 -9.83 -4.15
CA ALA A 137 13.29 -9.14 -3.29
C ALA A 137 14.68 -9.16 -3.90
N ASN A 138 15.52 -8.23 -3.47
CA ASN A 138 16.95 -8.25 -3.73
C ASN A 138 17.69 -8.35 -2.41
N ASN A 139 18.69 -9.23 -2.37
CA ASN A 139 19.66 -9.32 -1.27
C ASN A 139 21.06 -9.21 -1.87
N ALA A 140 21.75 -8.11 -1.61
CA ALA A 140 23.07 -7.81 -2.17
C ALA A 140 23.14 -7.93 -3.72
N GLY A 141 22.09 -7.51 -4.43
CA GLY A 141 21.98 -7.65 -5.89
C GLY A 141 21.50 -9.00 -6.38
N VAL A 142 21.27 -9.97 -5.48
CA VAL A 142 20.71 -11.28 -5.84
C VAL A 142 19.20 -11.22 -5.80
N HIS A 143 18.58 -11.49 -6.96
CA HIS A 143 17.13 -11.53 -7.09
C HIS A 143 16.56 -12.77 -6.41
N LEU A 144 15.50 -12.59 -5.64
CA LEU A 144 14.79 -13.62 -4.91
C LEU A 144 13.32 -13.60 -5.31
N THR A 145 12.81 -14.76 -5.73
CA THR A 145 11.38 -15.00 -5.95
C THR A 145 11.04 -16.40 -5.44
N PRO A 146 9.78 -16.65 -5.06
CA PRO A 146 9.29 -18.02 -4.87
C PRO A 146 9.40 -18.82 -6.18
N SER A 147 9.33 -20.16 -6.08
CA SER A 147 9.40 -21.06 -7.25
C SER A 147 8.15 -21.03 -8.14
N ALA A 148 7.06 -20.43 -7.66
CA ALA A 148 5.79 -20.26 -8.37
C ALA A 148 5.25 -18.84 -8.13
N PRO A 149 4.46 -18.27 -9.06
CA PRO A 149 3.79 -17.00 -8.82
C PRO A 149 2.81 -17.12 -7.64
N LEU A 150 2.52 -16.00 -6.98
CA LEU A 150 1.52 -15.92 -5.92
C LEU A 150 0.11 -16.16 -6.48
N PHE A 151 -0.18 -15.57 -7.64
CA PHE A 151 -1.40 -15.81 -8.40
C PHE A 151 -1.21 -15.38 -9.86
N VAL A 152 -2.22 -15.71 -10.66
CA VAL A 152 -2.34 -15.30 -12.06
C VAL A 152 -3.66 -14.58 -12.33
N LEU A 153 -3.62 -13.65 -13.27
CA LEU A 153 -4.77 -12.96 -13.84
C LEU A 153 -4.80 -13.19 -15.34
N ASP A 154 -5.94 -13.58 -15.90
CA ASP A 154 -6.10 -13.61 -17.35
C ASP A 154 -6.45 -12.22 -17.92
N ALA A 155 -6.67 -12.12 -19.23
CA ALA A 155 -7.01 -10.85 -19.88
C ALA A 155 -8.39 -10.30 -19.43
N ASP A 156 -9.35 -11.17 -19.12
CA ASP A 156 -10.68 -10.76 -18.65
C ASP A 156 -10.61 -10.27 -17.19
N ASP A 157 -9.74 -10.87 -16.37
CA ASP A 157 -9.44 -10.43 -15.00
C ASP A 157 -8.88 -9.01 -15.00
N LEU A 158 -7.94 -8.69 -15.90
CA LEU A 158 -7.44 -7.32 -16.11
C LEU A 158 -8.54 -6.37 -16.60
N GLY A 159 -9.42 -6.84 -17.48
CA GLY A 159 -10.57 -6.08 -17.98
C GLY A 159 -11.63 -5.76 -16.90
N ALA A 160 -11.66 -6.52 -15.81
CA ALA A 160 -12.58 -6.28 -14.70
C ALA A 160 -12.18 -5.08 -13.83
N LEU A 161 -10.93 -4.60 -13.93
CA LEU A 161 -10.41 -3.44 -13.19
C LEU A 161 -10.63 -3.55 -11.67
N ALA A 162 -10.59 -4.78 -11.14
CA ALA A 162 -10.80 -5.02 -9.72
C ALA A 162 -9.57 -4.58 -8.91
N PRO A 163 -9.75 -3.78 -7.85
CA PRO A 163 -8.65 -3.45 -6.95
C PRO A 163 -8.26 -4.68 -6.13
N LEU A 164 -6.96 -4.91 -6.00
CA LEU A 164 -6.39 -5.87 -5.05
C LEU A 164 -5.57 -5.10 -4.01
N HIS A 165 -5.62 -5.57 -2.77
CA HIS A 165 -4.87 -4.99 -1.65
C HIS A 165 -3.51 -5.69 -1.54
N TYR A 166 -2.44 -4.91 -1.54
CA TYR A 166 -1.05 -5.37 -1.46
C TYR A 166 -0.40 -4.83 -0.20
N ARG A 167 0.29 -5.70 0.51
CA ARG A 167 1.16 -5.31 1.63
C ARG A 167 2.52 -5.94 1.44
N VAL A 168 3.57 -5.14 1.66
CA VAL A 168 4.95 -5.59 1.63
C VAL A 168 5.72 -4.92 2.75
N TRP A 169 6.35 -5.69 3.64
CA TRP A 169 7.01 -5.11 4.82
C TRP A 169 8.22 -5.90 5.29
N ARG A 170 9.01 -5.24 6.12
CA ARG A 170 10.24 -5.76 6.69
C ARG A 170 9.96 -6.29 8.09
N GLU A 171 10.42 -7.50 8.34
CA GLU A 171 10.60 -8.06 9.69
C GLU A 171 12.10 -8.30 9.93
N SER A 172 12.45 -8.86 11.10
CA SER A 172 13.85 -9.03 11.49
C SER A 172 14.69 -9.75 10.43
N ALA A 173 14.29 -10.94 10.00
CA ALA A 173 15.06 -11.78 9.09
C ALA A 173 14.30 -12.11 7.79
N THR A 174 13.13 -11.50 7.57
CA THR A 174 12.29 -11.78 6.42
C THR A 174 11.70 -10.50 5.83
N TYR A 175 11.46 -10.56 4.52
CA TYR A 175 10.51 -9.70 3.83
C TYR A 175 9.20 -10.43 3.75
N GLN A 176 8.13 -9.77 4.13
CA GLN A 176 6.78 -10.32 4.13
C GLN A 176 5.98 -9.68 3.00
N PHE A 177 5.14 -10.50 2.36
CA PHE A 177 4.30 -10.12 1.24
C PHE A 177 2.91 -10.70 1.46
N SER A 178 1.86 -9.90 1.28
CA SER A 178 0.49 -10.38 1.19
C SER A 178 -0.29 -9.65 0.11
N VAL A 179 -1.19 -10.39 -0.53
CA VAL A 179 -2.18 -9.85 -1.47
C VAL A 179 -3.53 -10.48 -1.18
N ASP A 180 -4.55 -9.64 -1.06
CA ASP A 180 -5.94 -10.09 -0.93
C ASP A 180 -6.93 -9.25 -1.74
N GLY A 181 -8.11 -9.81 -1.95
CA GLY A 181 -9.22 -9.15 -2.66
C GLY A 181 -10.05 -10.14 -3.46
N GLU A 182 -10.85 -9.63 -4.39
CA GLU A 182 -11.71 -10.44 -5.25
C GLU A 182 -11.66 -9.96 -6.69
N VAL A 183 -11.50 -10.90 -7.63
CA VAL A 183 -11.56 -10.62 -9.07
C VAL A 183 -12.62 -11.53 -9.68
N ARG A 184 -13.67 -10.94 -10.28
CA ARG A 184 -14.74 -11.68 -10.97
C ARG A 184 -15.36 -12.81 -10.11
N GLY A 185 -15.54 -12.59 -8.80
CA GLY A 185 -16.09 -13.59 -7.88
C GLY A 185 -15.07 -14.62 -7.36
N ARG A 186 -13.81 -14.52 -7.77
CA ARG A 186 -12.71 -15.37 -7.30
C ARG A 186 -11.91 -14.62 -6.23
N ALA A 187 -11.89 -15.16 -5.02
CA ALA A 187 -11.05 -14.64 -3.95
C ALA A 187 -9.56 -14.82 -4.28
N ILE A 188 -8.78 -13.79 -4.01
CA ILE A 188 -7.32 -13.81 -3.95
C ILE A 188 -6.96 -13.66 -2.47
N ASP A 189 -6.14 -14.58 -1.97
CA ASP A 189 -5.56 -14.56 -0.63
C ASP A 189 -4.22 -15.30 -0.73
N ALA A 190 -3.14 -14.55 -0.84
CA ALA A 190 -1.80 -15.07 -1.04
C ALA A 190 -0.81 -14.35 -0.13
N SER A 191 0.06 -15.11 0.52
CA SER A 191 1.16 -14.55 1.31
C SER A 191 2.42 -15.40 1.19
N VAL A 192 3.58 -14.76 1.34
CA VAL A 192 4.87 -15.44 1.35
C VAL A 192 5.90 -14.61 2.11
N ALA A 193 6.91 -15.28 2.66
CA ALA A 193 8.09 -14.67 3.23
C ALA A 193 9.31 -14.98 2.35
N LEU A 194 10.14 -13.98 2.08
CA LEU A 194 11.46 -14.15 1.47
C LEU A 194 12.55 -13.85 2.50
N PRO A 195 13.72 -14.49 2.43
CA PRO A 195 14.80 -14.19 3.36
C PRO A 195 15.26 -12.73 3.16
N ARG A 196 15.43 -12.02 4.26
CA ARG A 196 15.99 -10.66 4.29
C ARG A 196 17.43 -10.74 4.76
N ARG A 197 18.32 -10.05 4.06
CA ARG A 197 19.75 -10.05 4.38
C ARG A 197 20.06 -9.36 5.71
N CYS A 198 19.41 -8.23 5.97
CA CYS A 198 19.65 -7.46 7.19
C CYS A 198 18.90 -8.07 8.37
N SER A 199 19.58 -8.19 9.51
CA SER A 199 19.05 -8.84 10.71
C SER A 199 18.46 -7.88 11.74
N THR A 200 18.55 -6.56 11.52
CA THR A 200 18.01 -5.53 12.40
C THR A 200 16.80 -4.86 11.78
N VAL A 201 15.74 -4.67 12.57
CA VAL A 201 14.54 -3.89 12.19
C VAL A 201 14.73 -2.40 12.48
N GLU A 202 15.98 -1.95 12.61
CA GLU A 202 16.21 -0.51 12.75
C GLU A 202 15.66 0.17 11.50
N LEU A 203 14.81 1.19 11.71
CA LEU A 203 14.27 2.00 10.63
C LEU A 203 15.44 2.55 9.84
N ASP A 204 15.44 2.26 8.54
CA ASP A 204 16.39 2.84 7.61
C ASP A 204 15.92 4.26 7.28
N PRO A 205 16.59 5.31 7.79
CA PRO A 205 16.14 6.69 7.57
C PRO A 205 16.31 7.14 6.11
N LEU A 206 16.91 6.31 5.26
CA LEU A 206 17.19 6.57 3.86
C LEU A 206 16.53 5.54 2.93
N ALA A 207 15.55 4.76 3.40
CA ALA A 207 14.83 3.87 2.51
C ALA A 207 14.15 4.68 1.39
N TRP A 208 14.18 4.14 0.18
CA TRP A 208 13.55 4.70 -1.00
C TRP A 208 12.28 3.91 -1.31
N ALA A 209 11.14 4.58 -1.32
CA ALA A 209 9.90 4.05 -1.86
C ALA A 209 9.90 4.22 -3.37
N SER A 210 9.81 3.12 -4.13
CA SER A 210 9.83 3.16 -5.59
C SER A 210 8.43 3.19 -6.21
N ALA A 211 8.33 3.73 -7.40
CA ALA A 211 7.15 3.66 -8.24
C ALA A 211 7.02 2.31 -9.01
N PHE A 212 5.95 2.22 -9.80
CA PHE A 212 5.75 1.21 -10.86
C PHE A 212 6.87 1.26 -11.91
N TYR A 213 7.37 0.11 -12.35
CA TYR A 213 8.58 0.03 -13.20
C TYR A 213 8.56 -1.18 -14.15
N PHE A 214 9.02 -0.98 -15.39
CA PHE A 214 9.17 -2.03 -16.40
C PHE A 214 10.59 -2.61 -16.36
N GLY A 215 10.69 -3.91 -16.12
CA GLY A 215 11.92 -4.67 -15.91
C GLY A 215 12.78 -4.87 -17.15
N GLY A 216 13.82 -5.69 -17.01
CA GLY A 216 14.73 -6.03 -18.10
C GLY A 216 15.62 -4.89 -18.58
N THR A 217 16.31 -5.16 -19.69
CA THR A 217 17.12 -4.17 -20.41
C THR A 217 16.35 -3.53 -21.58
N THR A 218 15.30 -4.20 -22.06
CA THR A 218 14.35 -3.66 -23.04
C THR A 218 13.31 -2.78 -22.36
N THR A 219 13.05 -1.61 -22.93
CA THR A 219 12.04 -0.66 -22.42
C THR A 219 10.61 -1.09 -22.77
N ALA A 220 9.62 -0.52 -22.10
CA ALA A 220 8.20 -0.82 -22.35
C ALA A 220 7.82 -0.62 -23.83
N PRO A 221 7.15 -1.60 -24.47
CA PRO A 221 6.80 -1.55 -25.90
C PRO A 221 5.65 -0.58 -26.22
N HIS A 222 4.81 -0.30 -25.23
CA HIS A 222 3.70 0.65 -25.31
C HIS A 222 3.46 1.31 -23.94
N GLU A 223 2.50 2.21 -23.87
CA GLU A 223 2.11 2.86 -22.61
C GLU A 223 1.40 1.88 -21.67
N MET A 224 1.85 1.81 -20.43
CA MET A 224 1.29 0.95 -19.38
C MET A 224 0.82 1.78 -18.21
N THR A 225 -0.37 1.48 -17.73
CA THR A 225 -1.05 2.22 -16.68
C THR A 225 -1.42 1.33 -15.50
N ALA A 226 -1.34 1.93 -14.31
CA ALA A 226 -1.85 1.35 -13.08
C ALA A 226 -2.47 2.46 -12.23
N LYS A 227 -3.54 2.15 -11.50
CA LYS A 227 -4.06 3.03 -10.46
C LYS A 227 -3.64 2.48 -9.11
N ILE A 228 -3.09 3.34 -8.27
CA ILE A 228 -2.64 2.98 -6.93
C ILE A 228 -3.28 3.92 -5.92
N ARG A 229 -3.81 3.35 -4.84
CA ARG A 229 -4.26 4.07 -3.65
C ARG A 229 -3.44 3.59 -2.48
N GLU A 230 -2.60 4.44 -1.93
CA GLU A 230 -1.70 4.09 -0.83
C GLU A 230 -2.21 4.60 0.51
N ALA A 231 -2.13 3.75 1.53
CA ALA A 231 -2.40 4.09 2.92
C ALA A 231 -1.09 4.13 3.71
N ALA A 232 -1.12 4.77 4.88
CA ALA A 232 -0.01 4.68 5.82
C ALA A 232 0.14 3.23 6.28
N PHE A 233 1.35 2.68 6.16
CA PHE A 233 1.61 1.31 6.62
C PHE A 233 1.47 1.22 8.14
N VAL A 234 0.63 0.30 8.60
CA VAL A 234 0.49 -0.05 10.02
C VAL A 234 0.95 -1.52 10.19
N PRO A 235 1.93 -1.80 11.06
CA PRO A 235 2.45 -3.16 11.30
C PRO A 235 1.39 -4.13 11.82
#